data_AF-A0A183CYK4-F1
#
_entry.id   AF-A0A183CYK4-F1
#
_cell.length_a   1.000
_cell.length_b   1.000
_cell.length_c   1.000
_cell.angle_alpha   90.00
_cell.angle_beta   90.00
_cell.angle_gamma   90.00
#
_symmetry.space_group_name_H-M   'P 1'
#
loop_
_entity.id
_entity.type
_entity.pdbx_description
1 polymer ?
#
loop_
_entity_poly.entity_id
_entity_poly.type
_entity_poly.pdbx_seq_one_letter_code
_entity_poly.pdbx_strand_id
1 'polypeptide(L)'
;LTCTGGRPISLLLDSLVRPNADTGSPERSKLRWIYCPSRAISHMVVAQTSFGGSWNEHDDDMISISVNSFLDLPVFSVADWLGGSKLDRRLPAVAYRRYLSDYTDVLHIRQNIVCDFDVTHIKVDGELEEDRAAYNVRALKKMLLLTTTTKLSRQKVIVVGDGMSAADAVLHCLSAGIPVLHIIRRSDKHLRHIQLSRLSASLYPEYARVFSLMLGRCDDPCYTKITSAAVKWLNKGMAYIETPLTSFTEPFRVLCICIGKQSDLKMLTEEYTFQDYFCSEDPTLFRVGSLAGDHFVRYIVGKIL
;
A
#
# COMPACT_ATOMS: atom_id res chain seq x y z
N LEU A 1 29.44 -21.46 -3.53
CA LEU A 1 28.08 -21.20 -4.05
C LEU A 1 27.49 -20.07 -3.23
N THR A 2 27.79 -18.84 -3.63
CA THR A 2 27.43 -17.60 -2.93
C THR A 2 26.15 -17.01 -3.53
N CYS A 3 25.32 -16.47 -2.64
CA CYS A 3 24.00 -15.86 -2.84
C CYS A 3 23.78 -15.09 -4.15
N THR A 4 22.75 -15.49 -4.90
CA THR A 4 21.79 -14.58 -5.57
C THR A 4 20.39 -15.18 -5.42
N GLY A 5 19.49 -14.44 -4.76
CA GLY A 5 18.19 -14.90 -4.29
C GLY A 5 17.12 -14.97 -5.38
N GLY A 6 17.12 -16.06 -6.16
CA GLY A 6 15.96 -16.46 -6.95
C GLY A 6 15.12 -17.47 -6.17
N ARG A 7 13.80 -17.27 -6.12
CA ARG A 7 12.84 -18.25 -5.58
C ARG A 7 12.19 -19.01 -6.73
N PRO A 8 12.82 -20.09 -7.26
CA PRO A 8 12.44 -20.71 -8.52
C PRO A 8 11.03 -21.30 -8.50
N ILE A 9 10.62 -21.88 -7.37
CA ILE A 9 9.28 -22.47 -7.22
C ILE A 9 8.20 -21.37 -7.22
N SER A 10 8.42 -20.27 -6.50
CA SER A 10 7.49 -19.14 -6.50
C SER A 10 7.34 -18.52 -7.89
N LEU A 11 8.47 -18.32 -8.59
CA LEU A 11 8.48 -17.79 -9.96
C LEU A 11 7.79 -18.74 -10.95
N LEU A 12 8.00 -20.05 -10.81
CA LEU A 12 7.32 -21.07 -11.60
C LEU A 12 5.81 -21.04 -11.32
N LEU A 13 5.41 -21.02 -10.05
CA LEU A 13 4.00 -21.00 -9.66
C LEU A 13 3.32 -19.75 -10.22
N ASP A 14 3.93 -18.57 -10.07
CA ASP A 14 3.42 -17.33 -10.66
C ASP A 14 3.25 -17.43 -12.18
N SER A 15 4.26 -17.99 -12.86
CA SER A 15 4.25 -18.17 -14.32
C SER A 15 3.17 -19.16 -14.78
N LEU A 16 2.85 -20.17 -13.96
CA LEU A 16 1.79 -21.14 -14.24
C LEU A 16 0.40 -20.58 -13.87
N VAL A 17 0.31 -19.80 -12.79
CA VAL A 17 -0.92 -19.13 -12.36
C VAL A 17 -1.34 -18.09 -13.38
N ARG A 18 -0.39 -17.27 -13.86
CA ARG A 18 -0.63 -16.21 -14.86
C ARG A 18 0.47 -16.20 -15.93
N PRO A 19 0.36 -17.08 -16.92
CA PRO A 19 1.32 -17.10 -18.03
C PRO A 19 1.25 -15.79 -18.81
N ASN A 20 2.42 -15.30 -19.24
CA ASN A 20 2.55 -14.11 -20.08
C ASN A 20 1.99 -12.81 -19.45
N ALA A 21 1.86 -12.75 -18.13
CA ALA A 21 1.39 -11.56 -17.42
C ALA A 21 2.26 -10.32 -17.74
N ASP A 22 3.58 -10.49 -17.84
CA ASP A 22 4.53 -9.40 -18.07
C ASP A 22 4.63 -8.97 -19.56
N THR A 23 4.08 -9.76 -20.49
CA THR A 23 4.14 -9.46 -21.93
C THR A 23 2.90 -8.74 -22.45
N GLY A 24 1.92 -8.45 -21.58
CA GLY A 24 0.67 -7.78 -21.95
C GLY A 24 -0.34 -8.67 -22.68
N SER A 25 -0.09 -9.98 -22.73
CA SER A 25 -0.95 -10.99 -23.37
C SER A 25 -1.29 -12.11 -22.39
N PRO A 26 -2.00 -11.82 -21.28
CA PRO A 26 -2.24 -12.79 -20.22
C PRO A 26 -3.09 -13.97 -20.72
N GLU A 27 -2.61 -15.19 -20.45
CA GLU A 27 -3.33 -16.43 -20.72
C GLU A 27 -4.04 -16.97 -19.46
N ARG A 28 -4.97 -17.92 -19.65
CA ARG A 28 -5.58 -18.63 -18.53
C ARG A 28 -4.53 -19.43 -17.76
N SER A 29 -4.75 -19.56 -16.45
CA SER A 29 -3.93 -20.39 -15.57
C SER A 29 -3.73 -21.79 -16.14
N LYS A 30 -2.49 -22.28 -16.08
CA LYS A 30 -2.13 -23.68 -16.40
C LYS A 30 -2.30 -24.60 -15.18
N LEU A 31 -2.71 -24.07 -14.04
CA LEU A 31 -2.99 -24.83 -12.84
C LEU A 31 -4.47 -25.18 -12.74
N ARG A 32 -4.74 -26.38 -12.24
CA ARG A 32 -6.08 -26.80 -11.83
C ARG A 32 -6.10 -27.02 -10.33
N TRP A 33 -7.00 -26.32 -9.65
CA TRP A 33 -7.23 -26.47 -8.23
C TRP A 33 -8.30 -27.53 -7.99
N ILE A 34 -8.03 -28.46 -7.07
CA ILE A 34 -8.92 -29.56 -6.74
C ILE A 34 -9.18 -29.50 -5.23
N TYR A 35 -10.44 -29.34 -4.85
CA TYR A 35 -10.84 -29.32 -3.45
C TYR A 35 -10.82 -30.74 -2.87
N CYS A 36 -10.02 -30.94 -1.81
CA CYS A 36 -9.84 -32.23 -1.14
C CYS A 36 -10.14 -32.11 0.36
N PRO A 37 -11.41 -32.24 0.80
CA PRO A 37 -11.81 -32.12 2.21
C PRO A 37 -11.04 -33.07 3.14
N SER A 38 -10.72 -34.27 2.67
CA SER A 38 -9.98 -35.28 3.44
C SER A 38 -8.54 -34.86 3.79
N ARG A 39 -8.00 -33.85 3.12
CA ARG A 39 -6.68 -33.26 3.40
C ARG A 39 -6.79 -31.88 4.05
N ALA A 40 -7.99 -31.46 4.46
CA ALA A 40 -8.18 -30.19 5.13
C ALA A 40 -7.44 -30.18 6.47
N ILE A 41 -6.68 -29.13 6.71
CA ILE A 41 -6.01 -28.88 7.98
C ILE A 41 -6.94 -27.97 8.79
N SER A 42 -7.26 -28.34 10.03
CA SER A 42 -8.01 -27.46 10.93
C SER A 42 -7.15 -26.23 11.24
N HIS A 43 -7.69 -25.03 11.01
CA HIS A 43 -6.96 -23.78 11.17
C HIS A 43 -7.88 -22.66 11.62
N MET A 44 -7.28 -21.63 12.21
CA MET A 44 -7.93 -20.36 12.55
C MET A 44 -7.05 -19.23 12.03
N VAL A 45 -7.67 -18.23 11.41
CA VAL A 45 -7.05 -16.99 10.97
C VAL A 45 -7.63 -15.87 11.83
N VAL A 46 -6.77 -15.18 12.56
CA VAL A 46 -7.15 -14.01 13.36
C VAL A 46 -6.76 -12.76 12.58
N ALA A 47 -7.68 -11.81 12.45
CA ALA A 47 -7.47 -10.58 11.70
C ALA A 47 -7.98 -9.35 12.47
N GLN A 48 -7.16 -8.30 12.49
CA GLN A 48 -7.51 -7.00 13.09
C GLN A 48 -8.61 -6.27 12.31
N THR A 49 -8.77 -6.58 11.02
CA THR A 49 -9.75 -5.93 10.15
C THR A 49 -10.80 -6.92 9.69
N SER A 50 -11.93 -6.41 9.20
CA SER A 50 -12.88 -7.17 8.39
C SER A 50 -12.19 -7.80 7.16
N PHE A 51 -12.89 -8.68 6.46
CA PHE A 51 -12.37 -9.32 5.24
C PHE A 51 -11.72 -8.31 4.29
N GLY A 52 -10.53 -8.65 3.80
CA GLY A 52 -9.78 -7.83 2.84
C GLY A 52 -8.52 -7.15 3.39
N GLY A 53 -8.19 -7.24 4.68
CA GLY A 53 -6.91 -6.73 5.18
C GLY A 53 -6.72 -5.23 4.88
N SER A 54 -5.61 -4.85 4.25
CA SER A 54 -5.28 -3.46 3.93
C SER A 54 -6.30 -2.77 3.02
N TRP A 55 -7.12 -3.51 2.27
CA TRP A 55 -8.22 -2.93 1.48
C TRP A 55 -9.24 -2.18 2.34
N ASN A 56 -9.32 -2.49 3.64
CA ASN A 56 -10.12 -1.75 4.62
C ASN A 56 -9.49 -0.43 5.04
N GLU A 57 -8.20 -0.19 4.80
CA GLU A 57 -7.56 1.10 5.08
C GLU A 57 -7.75 2.12 3.94
N HIS A 58 -8.26 1.67 2.80
CA HIS A 58 -8.51 2.50 1.63
C HIS A 58 -9.96 2.96 1.58
N ASP A 59 -10.20 4.14 1.03
CA ASP A 59 -11.57 4.62 0.81
C ASP A 59 -12.27 3.80 -0.27
N ASP A 60 -13.60 3.75 -0.20
CA ASP A 60 -14.44 2.97 -1.10
C ASP A 60 -14.13 3.23 -2.58
N ASP A 61 -13.84 4.49 -2.93
CA ASP A 61 -13.58 4.97 -4.29
C ASP A 61 -12.12 4.87 -4.73
N MET A 62 -11.18 4.52 -3.83
CA MET A 62 -9.77 4.39 -4.18
C MET A 62 -9.58 3.26 -5.20
N ILE A 63 -9.05 3.60 -6.37
CA ILE A 63 -8.87 2.65 -7.48
C ILE A 63 -7.57 1.86 -7.29
N SER A 64 -7.61 0.54 -7.53
CA SER A 64 -6.43 -0.30 -7.49
C SER A 64 -5.36 0.16 -8.46
N ILE A 65 -4.09 -0.05 -8.12
CA ILE A 65 -2.98 0.17 -9.05
C ILE A 65 -3.03 -0.92 -10.14
N SER A 66 -3.12 -2.19 -9.74
CA SER A 66 -3.17 -3.30 -10.69
C SER A 66 -4.56 -3.44 -11.34
N VAL A 67 -4.60 -3.89 -12.60
CA VAL A 67 -5.87 -4.34 -13.20
C VAL A 67 -6.33 -5.63 -12.51
N ASN A 68 -7.64 -5.88 -12.54
CA ASN A 68 -8.30 -6.96 -11.82
C ASN A 68 -7.72 -8.36 -12.08
N SER A 69 -7.30 -8.70 -13.30
CA SER A 69 -6.68 -10.00 -13.60
C SER A 69 -5.37 -10.25 -12.82
N PHE A 70 -4.67 -9.20 -12.41
CA PHE A 70 -3.48 -9.30 -11.54
C PHE A 70 -3.84 -9.43 -10.04
N LEU A 71 -5.12 -9.38 -9.69
CA LEU A 71 -5.61 -9.51 -8.32
C LEU A 71 -6.55 -10.73 -8.17
N ASP A 72 -6.60 -11.59 -9.19
CA ASP A 72 -7.30 -12.87 -9.14
C ASP A 72 -6.79 -13.76 -8.01
N LEU A 73 -7.71 -14.40 -7.30
CA LEU A 73 -7.38 -15.40 -6.31
C LEU A 73 -7.45 -16.78 -6.97
N PRO A 74 -6.74 -17.78 -6.41
CA PRO A 74 -6.85 -19.15 -6.86
C PRO A 74 -8.30 -19.61 -7.02
N VAL A 75 -8.61 -20.43 -8.03
CA VAL A 75 -9.95 -21.06 -8.23
C VAL A 75 -11.08 -20.12 -8.65
N PHE A 76 -11.09 -18.86 -8.20
CA PHE A 76 -12.19 -17.93 -8.43
C PHE A 76 -11.62 -16.58 -8.83
N SER A 77 -11.71 -16.24 -10.12
CA SER A 77 -11.17 -14.98 -10.64
C SER A 77 -12.12 -13.80 -10.38
N VAL A 78 -11.61 -12.58 -10.43
CA VAL A 78 -12.45 -11.37 -10.36
C VAL A 78 -13.40 -11.30 -11.56
N ALA A 79 -12.98 -11.80 -12.74
CA ALA A 79 -13.84 -11.87 -13.91
C ALA A 79 -15.04 -12.80 -13.69
N ASP A 80 -14.82 -13.98 -13.09
CA ASP A 80 -15.89 -14.93 -12.75
C ASP A 80 -16.82 -14.33 -11.70
N TRP A 81 -16.27 -13.65 -10.68
CA TRP A 81 -17.05 -12.94 -9.66
C TRP A 81 -17.95 -11.85 -10.26
N LEU A 82 -17.50 -11.18 -11.32
CA LEU A 82 -18.29 -10.20 -12.08
C LEU A 82 -19.21 -10.83 -13.16
N GLY A 83 -19.47 -12.13 -13.09
CA GLY A 83 -20.36 -12.84 -14.01
C GLY A 83 -19.71 -13.25 -15.33
N GLY A 84 -18.40 -13.47 -15.35
CA GLY A 84 -17.64 -13.99 -16.51
C GLY A 84 -17.23 -12.92 -17.54
N SER A 85 -17.46 -11.65 -17.26
CA SER A 85 -17.03 -10.56 -18.14
C SER A 85 -15.52 -10.38 -18.04
N LYS A 86 -14.79 -10.62 -19.14
CA LYS A 86 -13.34 -10.38 -19.20
C LYS A 86 -13.07 -8.89 -19.17
N LEU A 87 -12.86 -8.38 -17.98
CA LEU A 87 -12.42 -7.02 -17.71
C LEU A 87 -10.92 -7.09 -17.45
N ASP A 88 -10.14 -6.27 -18.15
CA ASP A 88 -8.80 -5.86 -17.72
C ASP A 88 -8.90 -4.38 -17.30
N ARG A 89 -9.55 -4.14 -16.16
CA ARG A 89 -9.75 -2.79 -15.62
C ARG A 89 -9.32 -2.73 -14.15
N ARG A 90 -8.93 -1.53 -13.74
CA ARG A 90 -8.70 -1.22 -12.32
C ARG A 90 -10.05 -1.04 -11.63
N LEU A 91 -10.21 -1.61 -10.45
CA LEU A 91 -11.47 -1.58 -9.71
C LEU A 91 -11.31 -0.76 -8.41
N PRO A 92 -12.39 -0.17 -7.88
CA PRO A 92 -12.33 0.53 -6.61
C PRO A 92 -12.12 -0.45 -5.43
N ALA A 93 -11.54 0.03 -4.33
CA ALA A 93 -11.19 -0.77 -3.16
C ALA A 93 -12.42 -1.45 -2.53
N VAL A 94 -13.61 -0.83 -2.62
CA VAL A 94 -14.87 -1.46 -2.20
C VAL A 94 -15.17 -2.75 -2.97
N ALA A 95 -14.82 -2.83 -4.25
CA ALA A 95 -15.02 -4.04 -5.04
C ALA A 95 -14.10 -5.16 -4.55
N TYR A 96 -12.84 -4.86 -4.25
CA TYR A 96 -11.90 -5.86 -3.72
C TYR A 96 -12.27 -6.35 -2.33
N ARG A 97 -12.79 -5.48 -1.44
CA ARG A 97 -13.31 -5.93 -0.15
C ARG A 97 -14.45 -6.93 -0.28
N ARG A 98 -15.41 -6.65 -1.17
CA ARG A 98 -16.53 -7.57 -1.45
C ARG A 98 -16.03 -8.87 -2.06
N TYR A 99 -15.22 -8.80 -3.09
CA TYR A 99 -14.63 -9.97 -3.74
C TYR A 99 -13.84 -10.85 -2.76
N LEU A 100 -12.99 -10.25 -1.90
CA LEU A 100 -12.24 -10.98 -0.88
C LEU A 100 -13.15 -11.61 0.17
N SER A 101 -14.27 -10.96 0.52
CA SER A 101 -15.25 -11.55 1.43
C SER A 101 -15.99 -12.72 0.77
N ASP A 102 -16.53 -12.53 -0.43
CA ASP A 102 -17.30 -13.55 -1.16
C ASP A 102 -16.42 -14.76 -1.49
N TYR A 103 -15.13 -14.56 -1.77
CA TYR A 103 -14.16 -15.64 -1.96
C TYR A 103 -14.11 -16.61 -0.77
N THR A 104 -14.22 -16.09 0.46
CA THR A 104 -14.21 -16.93 1.66
C THR A 104 -15.47 -17.78 1.80
N ASP A 105 -16.60 -17.31 1.26
CA ASP A 105 -17.84 -18.07 1.18
C ASP A 105 -17.75 -19.16 0.12
N VAL A 106 -17.25 -18.82 -1.07
CA VAL A 106 -17.07 -19.73 -2.20
C VAL A 106 -16.16 -20.91 -1.85
N LEU A 107 -15.09 -20.65 -1.08
CA LEU A 107 -14.17 -21.71 -0.64
C LEU A 107 -14.56 -22.37 0.69
N HIS A 108 -15.65 -21.96 1.33
CA HIS A 108 -16.07 -22.46 2.64
C HIS A 108 -14.95 -22.37 3.68
N ILE A 109 -14.25 -21.22 3.71
CA ILE A 109 -13.19 -20.93 4.69
C ILE A 109 -13.58 -19.80 5.65
N ARG A 110 -14.72 -19.13 5.43
CA ARG A 110 -15.18 -18.00 6.27
C ARG A 110 -15.21 -18.35 7.75
N GLN A 111 -15.68 -19.55 8.11
CA GLN A 111 -15.81 -20.01 9.48
C GLN A 111 -14.47 -20.16 10.22
N ASN A 112 -13.36 -20.20 9.49
CA ASN A 112 -12.02 -20.27 10.08
C ASN A 112 -11.42 -18.88 10.30
N ILE A 113 -12.11 -17.79 9.92
CA ILE A 113 -11.60 -16.43 9.99
C ILE A 113 -12.37 -15.65 11.06
N VAL A 114 -11.63 -15.12 12.03
CA VAL A 114 -12.16 -14.29 13.10
C VAL A 114 -11.61 -12.87 12.91
N CYS A 115 -12.52 -11.94 12.61
CA CYS A 115 -12.20 -10.52 12.35
C CYS A 115 -12.37 -9.65 13.60
N ASP A 116 -11.81 -8.45 13.53
CA ASP A 116 -11.87 -7.41 14.56
C ASP A 116 -11.21 -7.84 15.88
N PHE A 117 -10.15 -8.66 15.76
CA PHE A 117 -9.25 -9.03 16.85
C PHE A 117 -7.88 -8.43 16.61
N ASP A 118 -7.47 -7.51 17.48
CA ASP A 118 -6.11 -7.02 17.47
C ASP A 118 -5.19 -8.03 18.16
N VAL A 119 -4.14 -8.47 17.47
CA VAL A 119 -3.10 -9.32 18.06
C VAL A 119 -2.05 -8.38 18.62
N THR A 120 -2.35 -7.81 19.77
CA THR A 120 -1.47 -6.86 20.46
C THR A 120 -0.19 -7.54 20.95
N HIS A 121 -0.30 -8.81 21.31
CA HIS A 121 0.78 -9.59 21.88
C HIS A 121 0.53 -11.07 21.66
N ILE A 122 1.61 -11.85 21.69
CA ILE A 122 1.54 -13.27 22.05
C ILE A 122 1.91 -13.40 23.54
N LYS A 123 1.22 -12.61 24.41
CA LYS A 123 1.01 -12.67 25.89
C LYS A 123 0.51 -11.30 26.44
N VAL A 124 -0.41 -11.32 27.41
CA VAL A 124 -1.17 -10.20 28.08
C VAL A 124 -0.59 -8.75 28.06
N ASP A 125 -1.42 -7.82 27.53
CA ASP A 125 -1.54 -6.31 27.52
C ASP A 125 -0.46 -5.39 28.14
N GLY A 126 -0.19 -4.18 27.61
CA GLY A 126 -0.88 -3.29 26.64
C GLY A 126 -0.08 -2.00 26.33
N GLU A 127 -0.59 -1.13 25.45
CA GLU A 127 0.11 0.06 24.89
C GLU A 127 -0.69 1.40 24.98
N LEU A 128 -0.04 2.53 24.63
CA LEU A 128 -0.59 3.91 24.54
C LEU A 128 -0.12 4.64 23.25
N GLU A 129 -0.95 5.54 22.70
CA GLU A 129 -0.79 6.29 21.41
C GLU A 129 -0.79 7.85 21.56
N GLU A 130 -0.49 8.58 20.46
CA GLU A 130 -0.43 10.07 20.34
C GLU A 130 -1.24 10.63 19.11
N ASP A 131 -1.68 11.91 19.16
CA ASP A 131 -3.04 12.31 18.72
C ASP A 131 -3.21 13.16 17.41
N ARG A 132 -2.16 13.50 16.63
CA ARG A 132 -2.30 14.40 15.44
C ARG A 132 -1.41 14.13 14.22
N ALA A 133 -0.99 12.88 14.01
CA ALA A 133 -0.30 12.47 12.79
C ALA A 133 -1.19 11.55 11.95
N ALA A 134 -1.21 11.76 10.62
CA ALA A 134 -1.86 10.84 9.69
C ALA A 134 -0.80 10.01 8.95
N TYR A 135 -0.87 8.68 9.09
CA TYR A 135 0.06 7.73 8.46
C TYR A 135 -0.50 7.06 7.20
N ASN A 136 -1.74 7.41 6.81
CA ASN A 136 -2.37 6.96 5.58
C ASN A 136 -3.41 8.01 5.09
N VAL A 137 -3.88 7.84 3.85
CA VAL A 137 -4.81 8.78 3.20
C VAL A 137 -6.17 8.81 3.91
N ARG A 138 -6.66 7.67 4.42
CA ARG A 138 -7.93 7.59 5.17
C ARG A 138 -7.88 8.39 6.47
N ALA A 139 -6.80 8.27 7.23
CA ALA A 139 -6.56 9.06 8.43
C ALA A 139 -6.45 10.55 8.09
N LEU A 140 -5.76 10.91 6.99
CA LEU A 140 -5.73 12.28 6.48
C LEU A 140 -7.14 12.82 6.22
N LYS A 141 -7.97 12.08 5.46
CA LYS A 141 -9.36 12.48 5.16
C LYS A 141 -10.19 12.68 6.44
N LYS A 142 -10.13 11.72 7.36
CA LYS A 142 -10.83 11.80 8.66
C LYS A 142 -10.39 13.03 9.45
N MET A 143 -9.08 13.28 9.54
CA MET A 143 -8.53 14.45 10.23
C MET A 143 -8.92 15.77 9.56
N LEU A 144 -8.98 15.82 8.21
CA LEU A 144 -9.41 17.00 7.47
C LEU A 144 -10.88 17.35 7.74
N LEU A 145 -11.75 16.36 7.88
CA LEU A 145 -13.15 16.55 8.28
C LEU A 145 -13.27 17.11 9.70
N LEU A 146 -12.45 16.61 10.63
CA LEU A 146 -12.43 17.02 12.04
C LEU A 146 -11.77 18.40 12.28
N THR A 147 -10.93 18.88 11.35
CA THR A 147 -10.19 20.16 11.44
C THR A 147 -10.85 21.30 10.65
N THR A 148 -12.16 21.48 10.79
CA THR A 148 -12.99 22.45 10.05
C THR A 148 -13.10 23.85 10.68
N THR A 149 -12.16 24.25 11.55
CA THR A 149 -12.18 25.62 12.12
C THR A 149 -11.61 26.65 11.12
N THR A 150 -12.16 27.87 11.15
CA THR A 150 -11.83 28.98 10.22
C THR A 150 -10.36 29.39 10.22
N LYS A 151 -9.61 29.08 11.28
CA LYS A 151 -8.17 29.37 11.42
C LYS A 151 -7.29 28.33 10.72
N LEU A 152 -7.73 27.07 10.71
CA LEU A 152 -7.01 25.92 10.12
C LEU A 152 -7.28 25.76 8.62
N SER A 153 -8.39 26.28 8.10
CA SER A 153 -8.73 26.17 6.66
C SER A 153 -7.77 26.92 5.72
N ARG A 154 -7.03 27.91 6.24
CA ARG A 154 -6.02 28.68 5.48
C ARG A 154 -4.62 28.05 5.49
N GLN A 155 -4.41 27.01 6.30
CA GLN A 155 -3.12 26.34 6.42
C GLN A 155 -2.99 25.20 5.39
N LYS A 156 -1.76 24.94 4.95
CA LYS A 156 -1.47 23.90 3.96
C LYS A 156 -1.54 22.51 4.61
N VAL A 157 -1.86 21.49 3.82
CA VAL A 157 -1.54 20.10 4.16
C VAL A 157 -0.09 19.85 3.79
N ILE A 158 0.71 19.38 4.74
CA ILE A 158 2.08 18.95 4.46
C ILE A 158 2.05 17.46 4.14
N VAL A 159 2.49 17.08 2.94
CA VAL A 159 2.66 15.67 2.55
C VAL A 159 4.15 15.35 2.56
N VAL A 160 4.56 14.30 3.26
CA VAL A 160 5.96 13.86 3.35
C VAL A 160 6.11 12.50 2.69
N GLY A 161 6.97 12.38 1.69
CA GLY A 161 7.20 11.13 0.96
C GLY A 161 7.29 11.36 -0.55
N ASP A 162 7.54 10.29 -1.31
CA ASP A 162 7.63 10.35 -2.78
C ASP A 162 7.17 9.05 -3.46
N GLY A 163 6.44 8.21 -2.72
CA GLY A 163 5.83 6.98 -3.19
C GLY A 163 4.35 7.14 -3.57
N MET A 164 3.70 6.02 -3.86
CA MET A 164 2.29 5.99 -4.31
C MET A 164 1.34 6.66 -3.31
N SER A 165 1.46 6.35 -2.01
CA SER A 165 0.61 6.95 -0.96
C SER A 165 0.79 8.47 -0.82
N ALA A 166 2.00 8.98 -1.08
CA ALA A 166 2.23 10.43 -1.11
C ALA A 166 1.53 11.05 -2.32
N ALA A 167 1.59 10.39 -3.48
CA ALA A 167 0.88 10.83 -4.67
C ALA A 167 -0.65 10.81 -4.49
N ASP A 168 -1.21 9.78 -3.85
CA ASP A 168 -2.65 9.72 -3.54
C ASP A 168 -3.09 10.84 -2.59
N ALA A 169 -2.28 11.14 -1.55
CA ALA A 169 -2.54 12.25 -0.64
C ALA A 169 -2.52 13.60 -1.36
N VAL A 170 -1.55 13.81 -2.27
CA VAL A 170 -1.48 15.01 -3.12
C VAL A 170 -2.70 15.08 -4.02
N LEU A 171 -3.04 14.02 -4.76
CA LEU A 171 -4.19 13.97 -5.66
C LEU A 171 -5.49 14.33 -4.94
N HIS A 172 -5.70 13.77 -3.75
CA HIS A 172 -6.87 14.07 -2.93
C HIS A 172 -6.95 15.55 -2.52
N CYS A 173 -5.83 16.13 -2.09
CA CYS A 173 -5.82 17.54 -1.70
C CYS A 173 -6.08 18.45 -2.90
N LEU A 174 -5.47 18.16 -4.06
CA LEU A 174 -5.67 18.94 -5.29
C LEU A 174 -7.12 18.86 -5.78
N SER A 175 -7.75 17.68 -5.76
CA SER A 175 -9.16 17.54 -6.16
C SER A 175 -10.12 18.26 -5.22
N ALA A 176 -9.74 18.41 -3.95
CA ALA A 176 -10.47 19.18 -2.95
C ALA A 176 -10.13 20.69 -2.91
N GLY A 177 -9.23 21.17 -3.78
CA GLY A 177 -8.77 22.57 -3.77
C GLY A 177 -8.01 22.97 -2.50
N ILE A 178 -7.39 22.01 -1.82
CA ILE A 178 -6.64 22.22 -0.58
C ILE A 178 -5.17 22.50 -0.93
N PRO A 179 -4.57 23.62 -0.47
CA PRO A 179 -3.16 23.88 -0.67
C PRO A 179 -2.26 22.82 -0.03
N VAL A 180 -1.30 22.31 -0.81
CA VAL A 180 -0.34 21.27 -0.44
C VAL A 180 1.08 21.82 -0.46
N LEU A 181 1.83 21.50 0.60
CA LEU A 181 3.28 21.57 0.62
C LEU A 181 3.85 20.15 0.62
N HIS A 182 4.44 19.74 -0.50
CA HIS A 182 5.01 18.40 -0.68
C HIS A 182 6.50 18.39 -0.34
N ILE A 183 6.85 17.74 0.78
CA ILE A 183 8.22 17.61 1.27
C ILE A 183 8.82 16.29 0.81
N ILE A 184 9.87 16.39 -0.01
CA ILE A 184 10.51 15.24 -0.63
C ILE A 184 11.97 15.16 -0.18
N ARG A 185 12.34 14.06 0.46
CA ARG A 185 13.71 13.82 0.95
C ARG A 185 14.74 13.72 -0.17
N ARG A 186 14.34 13.22 -1.34
CA ARG A 186 15.24 13.05 -2.49
C ARG A 186 15.49 14.39 -3.20
N SER A 187 16.65 14.52 -3.83
CA SER A 187 16.96 15.65 -4.72
C SER A 187 16.26 15.50 -6.08
N ASP A 188 16.15 16.60 -6.83
CA ASP A 188 15.55 16.58 -8.17
C ASP A 188 16.25 15.61 -9.15
N LYS A 189 17.56 15.38 -8.97
CA LYS A 189 18.30 14.38 -9.76
C LYS A 189 17.79 12.97 -9.45
N HIS A 190 17.62 12.62 -8.17
CA HIS A 190 17.21 11.29 -7.74
C HIS A 190 15.72 11.01 -7.97
N LEU A 191 14.88 12.04 -8.08
CA LEU A 191 13.44 11.88 -8.37
C LEU A 191 13.17 11.11 -9.67
N ARG A 192 14.07 11.14 -10.65
CA ARG A 192 13.90 10.40 -11.91
C ARG A 192 13.92 8.88 -11.75
N HIS A 193 14.32 8.37 -10.59
CA HIS A 193 14.50 6.93 -10.34
C HIS A 193 13.50 6.34 -9.33
N ILE A 194 12.51 7.12 -8.90
CA ILE A 194 11.49 6.66 -7.93
C ILE A 194 10.45 5.75 -8.60
N GLN A 195 9.60 5.07 -7.81
CA GLN A 195 8.61 4.14 -8.36
C GLN A 195 7.66 4.79 -9.37
N LEU A 196 7.23 6.04 -9.12
CA LEU A 196 6.36 6.79 -10.02
C LEU A 196 6.96 6.96 -11.43
N SER A 197 8.30 6.99 -11.57
CA SER A 197 8.93 7.16 -12.89
C SER A 197 8.84 5.92 -13.78
N ARG A 198 8.48 4.77 -13.20
CA ARG A 198 8.37 3.48 -13.91
C ARG A 198 6.95 3.20 -14.40
N LEU A 199 5.97 3.98 -13.97
CA LEU A 199 4.57 3.81 -14.33
C LEU A 199 4.32 4.32 -15.76
N SER A 200 3.56 3.55 -16.54
CA SER A 200 3.12 4.00 -17.86
C SER A 200 2.15 5.17 -17.73
N ALA A 201 2.47 6.31 -18.35
CA ALA A 201 1.60 7.50 -18.32
C ALA A 201 0.23 7.26 -18.99
N SER A 202 0.12 6.28 -19.90
CA SER A 202 -1.16 5.92 -20.52
C SER A 202 -2.07 5.12 -19.59
N LEU A 203 -1.49 4.27 -18.72
CA LEU A 203 -2.25 3.46 -17.78
C LEU A 203 -2.51 4.18 -16.45
N TYR A 204 -1.62 5.11 -16.09
CA TYR A 204 -1.60 5.80 -14.79
C TYR A 204 -1.50 7.34 -14.97
N PRO A 205 -2.41 7.99 -15.71
CA PRO A 205 -2.31 9.42 -16.02
C PRO A 205 -2.34 10.29 -14.76
N GLU A 206 -3.08 9.90 -13.73
CA GLU A 206 -3.16 10.59 -12.44
C GLU A 206 -1.80 10.62 -11.71
N TYR A 207 -1.08 9.51 -11.69
CA TYR A 207 0.26 9.42 -11.09
C TYR A 207 1.30 10.11 -11.97
N ALA A 208 1.17 10.03 -13.30
CA ALA A 208 2.02 10.76 -14.23
C ALA A 208 1.90 12.29 -14.05
N ARG A 209 0.68 12.79 -13.75
CA ARG A 209 0.45 14.19 -13.40
C ARG A 209 1.19 14.59 -12.13
N VAL A 210 1.05 13.83 -11.03
CA VAL A 210 1.78 14.11 -9.78
C VAL A 210 3.29 14.05 -10.01
N PHE A 211 3.76 13.05 -10.76
CA PHE A 211 5.18 12.94 -11.08
C PHE A 211 5.69 14.15 -11.88
N SER A 212 4.87 14.69 -12.79
CA SER A 212 5.19 15.90 -13.55
C SER A 212 5.25 17.14 -12.64
N LEU A 213 4.34 17.28 -11.68
CA LEU A 213 4.40 18.31 -10.63
C LEU A 213 5.67 18.17 -9.78
N MET A 214 6.01 16.93 -9.37
CA MET A 214 7.23 16.64 -8.60
C MET A 214 8.51 17.00 -9.37
N LEU A 215 8.50 16.90 -10.70
CA LEU A 215 9.63 17.29 -11.54
C LEU A 215 9.61 18.78 -11.95
N GLY A 216 8.56 19.54 -11.62
CA GLY A 216 8.38 20.92 -12.07
C GLY A 216 8.13 21.04 -13.57
N ARG A 217 7.51 20.03 -14.19
CA ARG A 217 7.15 20.01 -15.62
C ARG A 217 5.75 20.58 -15.89
N CYS A 218 4.94 20.71 -14.86
CA CYS A 218 3.65 21.37 -14.88
C CYS A 218 3.43 22.05 -13.52
N ASP A 219 2.44 22.96 -13.49
CA ASP A 219 2.09 23.74 -12.31
C ASP A 219 0.63 23.49 -11.91
N ASP A 220 0.34 23.61 -10.62
CA ASP A 220 -1.01 23.62 -10.05
C ASP A 220 -1.05 24.68 -8.94
N PRO A 221 -2.03 25.59 -8.91
CA PRO A 221 -2.09 26.66 -7.91
C PRO A 221 -2.12 26.17 -6.46
N CYS A 222 -2.60 24.95 -6.22
CA CYS A 222 -2.66 24.34 -4.90
C CYS A 222 -1.41 23.50 -4.58
N TYR A 223 -0.42 23.41 -5.47
CA TYR A 223 0.74 22.55 -5.28
C TYR A 223 2.04 23.34 -5.14
N THR A 224 2.75 23.10 -4.04
CA THR A 224 4.14 23.55 -3.85
C THR A 224 5.00 22.36 -3.40
N LYS A 225 6.27 22.31 -3.84
CA LYS A 225 7.21 21.25 -3.44
C LYS A 225 8.50 21.81 -2.86
N ILE A 226 9.13 21.03 -2.00
CA ILE A 226 10.52 21.25 -1.55
C ILE A 226 11.25 19.91 -1.61
N THR A 227 12.33 19.86 -2.38
CA THR A 227 13.19 18.68 -2.53
C THR A 227 14.39 18.76 -1.60
N SER A 228 15.09 17.62 -1.43
CA SER A 228 16.20 17.49 -0.48
C SER A 228 15.83 17.92 0.95
N ALA A 229 14.56 17.77 1.32
CA ALA A 229 14.01 18.34 2.54
C ALA A 229 13.48 17.25 3.48
N ALA A 230 13.60 17.50 4.78
CA ALA A 230 13.09 16.60 5.82
C ALA A 230 12.37 17.40 6.90
N VAL A 231 11.24 16.87 7.37
CA VAL A 231 10.60 17.34 8.61
C VAL A 231 11.33 16.71 9.79
N LYS A 232 11.86 17.52 10.71
CA LYS A 232 12.72 17.06 11.81
C LYS A 232 11.96 16.86 13.12
N TRP A 233 11.15 17.83 13.50
CA TRP A 233 10.28 17.73 14.67
C TRP A 233 9.02 18.56 14.48
N LEU A 234 8.04 18.31 15.32
CA LEU A 234 6.72 18.94 15.31
C LEU A 234 6.51 19.68 16.62
N ASN A 235 5.88 20.84 16.57
CA ASN A 235 5.48 21.57 17.77
C ASN A 235 4.13 22.26 17.54
N LYS A 236 3.08 21.80 18.22
CA LYS A 236 1.77 22.49 18.28
C LYS A 236 1.21 22.96 16.92
N GLY A 237 1.28 22.11 15.87
CA GLY A 237 0.78 22.44 14.52
C GLY A 237 1.79 23.18 13.62
N MET A 238 3.04 23.25 14.05
CA MET A 238 4.17 23.77 13.29
C MET A 238 5.14 22.63 12.96
N ALA A 239 5.57 22.55 11.70
CA ALA A 239 6.57 21.59 11.23
C ALA A 239 7.91 22.30 11.02
N TYR A 240 8.97 21.76 11.61
CA TYR A 240 10.32 22.25 11.39
C TYR A 240 10.94 21.48 10.22
N ILE A 241 11.23 22.21 9.15
CA ILE A 241 11.71 21.67 7.88
C ILE A 241 13.17 22.08 7.71
N GLU A 242 14.01 21.08 7.43
CA GLU A 242 15.41 21.27 7.11
C GLU A 242 15.64 21.00 5.61
N THR A 243 16.41 21.87 4.99
CA THR A 243 16.97 21.73 3.64
C THR A 243 18.49 21.85 3.72
N PRO A 244 19.26 21.53 2.65
CA PRO A 244 20.72 21.65 2.69
C PRO A 244 21.19 23.10 2.87
N LEU A 245 20.34 24.08 2.58
CA LEU A 245 20.68 25.50 2.61
C LEU A 245 20.18 26.20 3.87
N THR A 246 19.02 25.80 4.39
CA THR A 246 18.33 26.50 5.49
C THR A 246 17.42 25.56 6.27
N SER A 247 17.07 25.96 7.50
CA SER A 247 15.95 25.41 8.25
C SER A 247 14.92 26.50 8.53
N PHE A 248 13.65 26.13 8.50
CA PHE A 248 12.53 27.04 8.74
C PHE A 248 11.34 26.28 9.32
N THR A 249 10.31 27.01 9.74
CA THR A 249 9.11 26.43 10.34
C THR A 249 7.90 26.78 9.49
N GLU A 250 7.04 25.79 9.20
CA GLU A 250 5.80 25.98 8.43
C GLU A 250 4.58 25.54 9.28
N PRO A 251 3.55 26.40 9.43
CA PRO A 251 2.28 25.99 10.02
C PRO A 251 1.55 25.01 9.09
N PHE A 252 0.93 23.97 9.65
CA PHE A 252 0.20 22.99 8.86
C PHE A 252 -1.18 22.68 9.43
N ARG A 253 -2.12 22.40 8.52
CA ARG A 253 -3.46 21.93 8.85
C ARG A 253 -3.43 20.47 9.28
N VAL A 254 -2.85 19.62 8.43
CA VAL A 254 -2.59 18.20 8.69
C VAL A 254 -1.22 17.87 8.11
N LEU A 255 -0.46 17.05 8.83
CA LEU A 255 0.77 16.43 8.34
C LEU A 255 0.46 14.98 7.94
N CYS A 256 0.56 14.70 6.63
CA CYS A 256 0.40 13.37 6.07
C CYS A 256 1.78 12.75 5.81
N ILE A 257 2.13 11.71 6.57
CA ILE A 257 3.44 11.06 6.51
C ILE A 257 3.30 9.78 5.68
N CYS A 258 3.84 9.80 4.47
CA CYS A 258 3.77 8.75 3.46
C CYS A 258 5.18 8.24 3.08
N ILE A 259 6.00 7.90 4.08
CA ILE A 259 7.41 7.49 3.89
C ILE A 259 7.60 5.96 3.79
N GLY A 260 6.51 5.23 3.55
CA GLY A 260 6.46 3.77 3.64
C GLY A 260 6.10 3.29 5.04
N LYS A 261 5.74 2.01 5.14
CA LYS A 261 5.47 1.33 6.41
C LYS A 261 6.53 0.26 6.63
N GLN A 262 6.92 0.05 7.87
CA GLN A 262 7.66 -1.12 8.31
C GLN A 262 6.68 -1.98 9.13
N SER A 263 6.67 -3.29 8.91
CA SER A 263 5.95 -4.21 9.79
C SER A 263 6.66 -4.19 11.14
N ASP A 264 6.02 -3.60 12.15
CA ASP A 264 6.48 -3.67 13.54
C ASP A 264 5.80 -4.86 14.20
N LEU A 265 6.58 -5.91 14.44
CA LEU A 265 6.16 -7.11 15.16
C LEU A 265 7.19 -7.38 16.26
N LYS A 266 7.54 -6.35 17.05
CA LYS A 266 8.47 -6.47 18.18
C LYS A 266 8.19 -7.67 19.06
N MET A 267 6.91 -7.95 19.32
CA MET A 267 6.44 -9.14 20.05
C MET A 267 7.00 -10.47 19.52
N LEU A 268 7.38 -10.55 18.24
CA LEU A 268 8.01 -11.71 17.62
C LEU A 268 9.50 -11.49 17.40
N THR A 269 9.92 -10.31 16.94
CA THR A 269 11.31 -10.08 16.52
C THR A 269 12.28 -9.85 17.69
N GLU A 270 11.79 -9.63 18.90
CA GLU A 270 12.60 -9.56 20.11
C GLU A 270 12.90 -10.96 20.69
N GLU A 271 12.01 -11.92 20.50
CA GLU A 271 12.14 -13.29 21.04
C GLU A 271 12.57 -14.33 20.00
N TYR A 272 12.27 -14.11 18.72
CA TYR A 272 12.49 -15.07 17.64
C TYR A 272 13.28 -14.47 16.47
N THR A 273 14.21 -15.27 15.94
CA THR A 273 14.92 -14.94 14.71
C THR A 273 14.36 -15.76 13.56
N PHE A 274 14.37 -15.18 12.36
CA PHE A 274 13.79 -15.85 11.20
C PHE A 274 14.76 -15.87 10.02
N GLN A 275 14.91 -17.05 9.44
CA GLN A 275 15.58 -17.29 8.17
C GLN A 275 14.53 -17.54 7.07
N ASP A 276 14.38 -16.58 6.16
CA ASP A 276 13.31 -16.58 5.14
C ASP A 276 11.92 -16.79 5.75
N TYR A 277 11.29 -17.95 5.52
CA TYR A 277 9.95 -18.26 6.01
C TYR A 277 9.93 -18.89 7.39
N PHE A 278 11.07 -19.37 7.90
CA PHE A 278 11.17 -20.24 9.06
C PHE A 278 11.74 -19.50 10.26
N CYS A 279 11.18 -19.74 11.45
CA CYS A 279 11.79 -19.35 12.71
C CYS A 279 12.97 -20.30 13.03
N SER A 280 14.07 -19.74 13.52
CA SER A 280 15.28 -20.51 13.85
C SER A 280 15.11 -21.30 15.14
N GLU A 281 14.33 -20.76 16.08
CA GLU A 281 14.14 -21.31 17.42
C GLU A 281 12.92 -22.23 17.51
N ASP A 282 11.88 -21.98 16.71
CA ASP A 282 10.64 -22.76 16.71
C ASP A 282 10.27 -23.24 15.29
N PRO A 283 10.44 -24.54 14.97
CA PRO A 283 10.16 -25.07 13.64
C PRO A 283 8.65 -25.07 13.27
N THR A 284 7.77 -24.72 14.21
CA THR A 284 6.32 -24.59 13.99
C THR A 284 5.89 -23.16 13.71
N LEU A 285 6.79 -22.18 13.88
CA LEU A 285 6.54 -20.77 13.64
C LEU A 285 7.08 -20.35 12.27
N PHE A 286 6.21 -19.72 11.48
CA PHE A 286 6.53 -19.29 10.12
C PHE A 286 6.10 -17.84 9.90
N ARG A 287 6.79 -17.16 8.99
CA ARG A 287 6.38 -15.85 8.48
C ARG A 287 6.19 -15.93 6.98
N VAL A 288 5.24 -15.17 6.46
CA VAL A 288 4.97 -15.02 5.02
C VAL A 288 4.84 -13.54 4.70
N GLY A 289 4.71 -13.18 3.43
CA GLY A 289 4.47 -11.78 3.09
C GLY A 289 5.75 -10.94 3.11
N SER A 290 5.56 -9.63 3.24
CA SER A 290 6.66 -8.67 3.41
C SER A 290 7.56 -8.99 4.61
N LEU A 291 7.03 -9.66 5.64
CA LEU A 291 7.79 -10.06 6.82
C LEU A 291 8.87 -11.10 6.48
N ALA A 292 8.61 -11.97 5.50
CA ALA A 292 9.58 -12.93 4.95
C ALA A 292 10.51 -12.30 3.87
N GLY A 293 10.43 -10.99 3.66
CA GLY A 293 11.17 -10.28 2.63
C GLY A 293 10.54 -10.35 1.23
N ASP A 294 9.30 -10.82 1.13
CA ASP A 294 8.63 -10.98 -0.16
C ASP A 294 8.21 -9.61 -0.72
N HIS A 295 8.47 -9.41 -2.01
CA HIS A 295 8.08 -8.19 -2.73
C HIS A 295 6.92 -8.51 -3.68
N PHE A 296 5.69 -8.45 -3.18
CA PHE A 296 4.47 -8.79 -3.95
C PHE A 296 4.02 -7.71 -4.94
N VAL A 297 4.70 -6.57 -5.03
CA VAL A 297 4.32 -5.49 -5.93
C VAL A 297 5.06 -5.61 -7.26
N ARG A 298 4.39 -6.13 -8.28
CA ARG A 298 4.82 -6.05 -9.68
C ARG A 298 4.02 -4.96 -10.40
N TYR A 299 4.71 -3.94 -10.86
CA TYR A 299 4.12 -2.90 -11.71
C TYR A 299 4.33 -3.29 -13.17
N ILE A 300 3.35 -2.98 -14.03
CA ILE A 300 3.60 -2.96 -15.48
C ILE A 300 4.58 -1.81 -15.73
N VAL A 301 5.85 -2.15 -15.91
CA VAL A 301 6.90 -1.19 -16.26
C VAL A 301 6.64 -0.76 -17.70
N GLY A 302 6.50 0.55 -17.92
CA GLY A 302 6.45 1.08 -19.29
C GLY A 302 7.72 0.65 -20.03
N LYS A 303 7.57 -0.19 -21.06
CA LYS A 303 8.64 -0.36 -22.04
C LYS A 303 8.81 1.00 -22.71
N ILE A 304 9.97 1.62 -22.53
CA ILE A 304 10.44 2.62 -23.49
C ILE A 304 10.57 1.83 -24.79
N LEU A 305 9.68 2.10 -25.75
CA LEU A 305 9.97 1.82 -27.16
C LEU A 305 11.05 2.80 -27.61
#